data_AF-A0A4D8XNC5-F1
#
_entry.id   AF-A0A4D8XNC5-F1
#
_cell.length_a   1.000
_cell.length_b   1.000
_cell.length_c   1.000
_cell.angle_alpha   90.00
_cell.angle_beta   90.00
_cell.angle_gamma   90.00
#
_symmetry.space_group_name_H-M   'P 1'
#
loop_
_entity.id
_entity.type
_entity.pdbx_description
1 polymer ?
#
loop_
_entity_poly.entity_id
_entity_poly.type
_entity_poly.pdbx_seq_one_letter_code
_entity_poly.pdbx_strand_id
1 'polypeptide(L)' 'MSNKGLLCLVLFVALVATSVAHPKDADVKTSKRAIGCLCHSQGGDYWFFRFGCPDGHGYYKHCTSVGGICCVKWKG' A
#
# COMPACT_ATOMS: atom_id res chain seq x y z
N MET A 1 29.45 13.40 38.59
CA MET A 1 28.75 12.24 38.01
C MET A 1 28.03 12.67 36.75
N SER A 2 28.44 12.16 35.59
CA SER A 2 27.95 12.62 34.28
C SER A 2 26.58 12.01 33.99
N ASN A 3 25.53 12.75 34.31
CA ASN A 3 24.11 12.46 34.03
C ASN A 3 23.77 12.44 32.52
N LYS A 4 24.73 12.76 31.65
CA LYS A 4 24.58 12.76 30.19
C LYS A 4 24.20 11.39 29.62
N GLY A 5 24.72 10.30 30.20
CA GLY A 5 24.39 8.94 29.76
C GLY A 5 22.93 8.55 30.02
N LEU A 6 22.40 8.96 31.18
CA LEU A 6 20.99 8.74 31.54
C LEU A 6 20.04 9.52 30.62
N LEU A 7 20.37 10.77 30.30
CA LEU A 7 19.57 11.60 29.40
C LEU A 7 19.48 11.02 27.99
N CYS A 8 20.60 10.51 27.44
CA CYS A 8 20.59 9.85 26.14
C CYS A 8 19.69 8.61 26.14
N LEU A 9 19.77 7.79 27.20
CA LEU A 9 18.99 6.56 27.30
C LEU A 9 17.48 6.86 27.36
N VAL A 10 17.07 7.88 28.13
CA VAL A 10 15.67 8.35 28.18
C VAL A 10 15.18 8.86 26.83
N LEU A 11 16.00 9.61 26.08
CA LEU A 11 15.66 10.08 24.74
C LEU A 11 15.46 8.93 23.75
N PHE A 12 16.33 7.91 23.77
CA PHE A 12 16.18 6.73 22.92
C PHE A 12 14.92 5.94 23.28
N VAL A 13 14.62 5.73 24.56
CA VAL A 13 13.41 5.03 25.01
C VAL A 13 12.15 5.78 24.60
N ALA A 14 12.13 7.11 24.73
CA ALA A 14 11.00 7.94 24.30
C ALA A 14 10.78 7.88 22.77
N LEU A 15 11.86 7.95 21.98
CA LEU A 15 11.80 7.87 20.52
C LEU A 15 11.23 6.52 20.03
N VAL A 16 11.67 5.41 20.65
CA VAL A 16 11.18 4.06 20.36
C VAL A 16 9.71 3.94 20.75
N ALA A 17 9.32 4.43 21.94
CA ALA A 17 7.93 4.42 22.40
C ALA A 17 6.99 5.22 21.48
N THR A 18 7.44 6.35 20.93
CA THR A 18 6.65 7.13 19.97
C THR A 18 6.59 6.48 18.59
N SER A 19 7.62 5.72 18.18
CA SER A 19 7.63 5.02 16.89
C SER A 19 6.68 3.82 16.84
N VAL A 20 6.49 3.13 17.96
CA VAL A 20 5.52 2.02 18.09
C VAL A 20 4.06 2.51 18.19
N ALA A 21 3.86 3.77 18.55
CA ALA A 21 2.57 4.45 18.50
C ALA A 21 2.27 5.02 17.10
N HIS A 22 2.74 4.34 16.03
CA HIS A 22 2.23 4.58 14.69
C HIS A 22 0.70 4.44 14.74
N PRO A 23 -0.05 5.51 14.46
CA PRO A 23 -1.49 5.52 14.64
C PRO A 23 -2.08 4.37 13.82
N LYS A 24 -2.90 3.58 14.49
CA LYS A 24 -3.77 2.51 13.95
C LYS A 24 -4.89 3.08 13.07
N ASP A 25 -4.67 4.26 12.48
CA ASP A 25 -5.63 5.03 11.69
C ASP A 25 -4.93 5.72 10.51
N ALA A 26 -3.81 5.16 10.04
CA ALA A 26 -3.66 5.16 8.60
C ALA A 26 -4.81 4.30 8.10
N ASP A 27 -5.86 4.92 7.56
CA ASP A 27 -6.67 4.31 6.52
C ASP A 27 -5.67 3.82 5.48
N VAL A 28 -5.19 2.59 5.69
CA VAL A 28 -4.52 1.81 4.68
C VAL A 28 -5.65 1.44 3.72
N LYS A 29 -6.19 2.43 3.02
CA LYS A 29 -6.06 2.41 1.57
C LYS A 29 -4.58 2.19 1.33
N THR A 30 -4.18 0.91 1.43
CA THR A 30 -3.00 0.34 0.80
C THR A 30 -2.83 1.18 -0.42
N SER A 31 -1.78 2.01 -0.44
CA SER A 31 -1.40 2.82 -1.57
C SER A 31 -1.61 1.96 -2.79
N LYS A 32 -2.78 2.10 -3.42
CA LYS A 32 -3.20 1.14 -4.42
C LYS A 32 -2.37 1.64 -5.56
N ARG A 33 -1.23 0.98 -5.76
CA ARG A 33 -0.28 1.34 -6.80
C ARG A 33 -0.93 1.25 -8.19
N ALA A 34 -2.16 0.74 -8.23
CA ALA A 34 -3.03 0.70 -9.37
C ALA A 34 -4.06 1.85 -9.35
N ILE A 35 -4.18 2.51 -10.52
CA ILE A 35 -5.20 3.52 -10.79
C ILE A 35 -6.54 2.82 -11.08
N GLY A 36 -7.68 3.45 -10.81
CA GLY A 36 -8.97 2.89 -11.23
C GLY A 36 -9.08 2.82 -12.75
N CYS A 37 -9.46 1.68 -13.30
CA CYS A 37 -9.78 1.53 -14.72
C CYS A 37 -11.14 0.88 -14.92
N LEU A 38 -11.68 1.06 -16.12
CA LEU A 38 -12.91 0.41 -16.56
C LEU A 38 -12.56 -0.57 -17.66
N CYS A 39 -13.01 -1.81 -17.50
CA CYS A 39 -13.00 -2.77 -18.59
C CYS A 39 -14.33 -3.52 -18.70
N HIS A 40 -14.92 -3.53 -19.89
CA HIS A 40 -16.25 -4.10 -20.16
C HIS A 40 -17.30 -3.64 -19.13
N SER A 41 -17.31 -2.35 -18.80
CA SER A 41 -18.18 -1.73 -17.78
C SER A 41 -17.97 -2.24 -16.34
N GLN A 42 -16.87 -2.95 -16.07
CA GLN A 42 -16.49 -3.40 -14.75
C GLN A 42 -15.29 -2.60 -14.25
N GLY A 43 -15.35 -2.16 -13.00
CA GLY A 43 -14.26 -1.41 -12.36
C GLY A 43 -13.10 -2.33 -11.96
N GLY A 44 -11.88 -1.90 -12.24
CA GLY A 44 -10.65 -2.64 -11.96
C GLY A 44 -9.48 -1.76 -11.58
N ASP A 45 -8.30 -2.39 -11.57
CA ASP A 45 -7.02 -1.86 -11.14
C ASP A 45 -6.04 -1.81 -12.29
N TYR A 46 -5.65 -0.61 -12.67
CA TYR A 46 -4.69 -0.35 -13.74
C TYR A 46 -3.26 -0.39 -13.23
N TRP A 47 -2.48 -1.28 -13.80
CA TRP A 47 -1.06 -1.47 -13.53
C TRP A 47 -0.24 -0.94 -14.69
N PHE A 48 0.57 0.08 -14.44
CA PHE A 48 1.52 0.62 -15.41
C PHE A 48 2.66 -0.37 -15.71
N PHE A 49 3.10 -0.39 -16.96
CA PHE A 49 4.25 -1.18 -17.43
C PHE A 49 4.18 -2.67 -17.06
N ARG A 50 2.97 -3.21 -16.98
CA ARG A 50 2.72 -4.64 -16.78
C ARG A 50 1.90 -5.21 -17.92
N PHE A 51 2.25 -6.44 -18.28
CA PHE A 51 1.53 -7.26 -19.26
C PHE A 51 0.61 -8.29 -18.61
N GLY A 52 0.62 -8.38 -17.27
CA GLY A 52 -0.14 -9.35 -16.50
C GLY A 52 -0.58 -8.81 -15.15
N CYS A 53 -1.70 -9.33 -14.66
CA CYS A 53 -2.22 -8.98 -13.35
C CYS A 53 -1.41 -9.66 -12.25
N PRO A 54 -1.07 -8.96 -11.16
CA PRO A 54 -0.38 -9.60 -10.05
C PRO A 54 -1.27 -10.65 -9.38
N ASP A 55 -0.68 -11.80 -9.11
CA ASP A 55 -1.28 -12.87 -8.32
C ASP A 55 -1.52 -12.43 -6.87
N GLY A 56 -2.47 -13.09 -6.19
CA GLY A 56 -2.80 -12.80 -4.78
C GLY A 56 -3.78 -11.65 -4.55
N HIS A 57 -4.25 -10.99 -5.61
CA HIS A 57 -5.21 -9.87 -5.50
C HIS A 57 -6.66 -10.23 -5.87
N GLY A 58 -6.93 -11.46 -6.30
CA GLY A 58 -8.28 -11.92 -6.67
C GLY A 58 -8.81 -11.35 -8.00
N TYR A 59 -7.91 -11.05 -8.94
CA TYR A 59 -8.32 -10.68 -10.30
C TYR A 59 -8.79 -11.92 -11.06
N TYR A 60 -9.91 -11.80 -11.76
CA TYR A 60 -10.49 -12.88 -12.57
C TYR A 60 -10.45 -12.56 -14.07
N LYS A 61 -10.36 -11.27 -14.42
CA LYS A 61 -10.25 -10.78 -15.80
C LYS A 61 -9.22 -9.67 -15.90
N HIS A 62 -8.69 -9.52 -17.11
CA HIS A 62 -7.74 -8.49 -17.43
C HIS A 62 -8.00 -7.93 -18.81
N CYS A 63 -7.61 -6.67 -19.02
CA CYS A 63 -7.78 -5.96 -20.27
C CYS A 63 -6.54 -5.15 -20.55
N THR A 64 -5.98 -5.35 -21.74
CA THR A 64 -4.82 -4.59 -22.19
C THR A 64 -5.20 -3.12 -22.33
N SER A 65 -4.36 -2.22 -21.82
CA SER A 65 -4.56 -0.78 -21.88
C SER A 65 -3.26 -0.11 -22.31
N VAL A 66 -3.35 1.13 -22.80
CA VAL A 66 -2.17 1.83 -23.33
C VAL A 66 -1.15 2.04 -22.21
N GLY A 67 0.02 1.40 -22.32
CA GLY A 67 1.09 1.52 -21.34
C GLY A 67 0.96 0.61 -20.11
N GLY A 68 0.06 -0.38 -20.13
CA GLY A 68 -0.14 -1.27 -18.99
C GLY A 68 -1.32 -2.23 -19.14
N ILE A 69 -1.90 -2.63 -18.00
CA ILE A 69 -2.99 -3.60 -17.95
C ILE A 69 -4.02 -3.21 -16.90
N CYS A 70 -5.30 -3.34 -17.25
CA CYS A 70 -6.43 -3.15 -16.35
C CYS A 70 -6.89 -4.51 -15.81
N CYS A 71 -6.84 -4.69 -14.49
CA CYS A 71 -7.12 -5.95 -13.81
C CYS A 71 -8.44 -5.85 -13.04
N VAL A 72 -9.45 -6.62 -13.44
CA VAL A 72 -10.80 -6.55 -12.88
C VAL A 72 -10.92 -7.55 -11.73
N LYS A 73 -11.39 -7.06 -10.57
CA LYS A 73 -11.71 -7.91 -9.41
C LYS A 73 -13.17 -8.32 -9.42
N TRP A 74 -13.45 -9.53 -8.97
CA TRP A 74 -14.81 -9.99 -8.84
C TRP A 74 -15.52 -9.12 -7.80
N LYS A 75 -16.51 -8.31 -8.24
CA LYS A 75 -17.47 -7.68 -7.34
C LYS A 75 -18.57 -8.71 -7.07
N GLY A 76 -18.32 -9.58 -6.11
CA GLY A 76 -19.37 -10.36 -5.45
C GLY A 76 -20.01 -9.48 -4.40
#